data_AF-A0A2E5IZ36-F1
#
_entry.id   AF-A0A2E5IZ36-F1
#
_cell.length_a   1.000
_cell.length_b   1.000
_cell.length_c   1.000
_cell.angle_alpha   90.00
_cell.angle_beta   90.00
_cell.angle_gamma   90.00
#
_symmetry.space_group_name_H-M   'P 1'
#
loop_
_entity.id
_entity.type
_entity.pdbx_description
1 polymer ?
#
loop_
_entity_poly.entity_id
_entity_poly.type
_entity_poly.pdbx_seq_one_letter_code
_entity_poly.pdbx_strand_id
1 'polypeptide(L)'
;MDAITHYKTQYLRTLTSIPTLKKRWEVYREGIAANIGGNDELSGDEIFSLGSQMHQVFGGGGSGRSQSMLAGAGAAWEGLIAWYLNLLFWDTPVMVIKKTHEFVPETIRNALTVTIGQVPTQTESDLVMFNVPQYERLPEFNLSRFDVEQLDHHIKDKLIELKLMVVQCKTNWNDNAQIPMLWDLIYNVGRGGFDLPHISVGVKGVGPTSMQSFGYAFVTVPTTRFKKNTQGDPVPQHTPRSMAVLRLQHLTGGNYWGYPTEPGVAASVSELPSKLFGDVFSGGVVNHIDGVLARNPRLFTWFLEGCPEWLSP
;
A
#
# COMPACT_ATOMS: atom_id res chain seq x y z
N MET A 1 19.70 13.08 5.56
CA MET A 1 18.56 12.56 4.77
C MET A 1 19.11 12.08 3.45
N ASP A 2 18.97 10.78 3.15
CA ASP A 2 19.40 10.19 1.87
C ASP A 2 18.41 10.52 0.73
N ALA A 3 18.76 10.12 -0.49
CA ALA A 3 17.96 10.37 -1.70
C ALA A 3 16.57 9.72 -1.67
N ILE A 4 16.43 8.54 -1.08
CA ILE A 4 15.14 7.84 -1.00
C ILE A 4 14.25 8.50 0.04
N THR A 5 14.78 8.85 1.20
CA THR A 5 14.03 9.58 2.21
C THR A 5 13.59 10.96 1.70
N HIS A 6 14.44 11.62 0.90
CA HIS A 6 14.07 12.86 0.21
C HIS A 6 12.90 12.65 -0.77
N TYR A 7 13.01 11.65 -1.65
CA TYR A 7 11.99 11.34 -2.64
C TYR A 7 10.66 10.92 -2.00
N LYS A 8 10.70 10.09 -0.94
CA LYS A 8 9.54 9.74 -0.11
C LYS A 8 8.89 10.98 0.49
N THR A 9 9.68 11.92 0.99
CA THR A 9 9.18 13.19 1.55
C THR A 9 8.41 13.99 0.51
N GLN A 10 8.96 14.15 -0.69
CA GLN A 10 8.27 14.83 -1.80
C GLN A 10 6.96 14.13 -2.14
N TYR A 11 6.98 12.81 -2.29
CA TYR A 11 5.79 12.01 -2.55
C TYR A 11 4.71 12.17 -1.48
N LEU A 12 5.08 12.08 -0.19
CA LEU A 12 4.13 12.18 0.92
C LEU A 12 3.47 13.55 1.00
N ARG A 13 4.19 14.64 0.70
CA ARG A 13 3.62 15.99 0.60
C ARG A 13 2.62 16.11 -0.54
N THR A 14 2.90 15.51 -1.69
CA THR A 14 1.94 15.46 -2.79
C THR A 14 0.72 14.60 -2.42
N LEU A 15 0.93 13.46 -1.77
CA LEU A 15 -0.13 12.55 -1.32
C LEU A 15 -1.13 13.27 -0.40
N THR A 16 -0.64 13.95 0.64
CA THR A 16 -1.46 14.68 1.62
C THR A 16 -2.14 15.91 1.03
N SER A 17 -1.62 16.42 -0.09
CA SER A 17 -2.21 17.53 -0.85
C SER A 17 -3.35 17.11 -1.79
N ILE A 18 -3.58 15.82 -2.03
CA ILE A 18 -4.67 15.33 -2.88
C ILE A 18 -6.01 15.82 -2.32
N PRO A 19 -6.89 16.48 -3.10
CA PRO A 19 -8.10 17.12 -2.59
C PRO A 19 -9.01 16.21 -1.76
N THR A 20 -9.17 14.96 -2.20
CA THR A 20 -10.00 13.97 -1.50
C THR A 20 -9.41 13.58 -0.14
N LEU A 21 -8.08 13.42 -0.05
CA LEU A 21 -7.41 13.09 1.20
C LEU A 21 -7.37 14.31 2.12
N LYS A 22 -6.99 15.49 1.60
CA LYS A 22 -6.97 16.76 2.34
C LYS A 22 -8.31 17.08 3.00
N LYS A 23 -9.42 16.87 2.29
CA LYS A 23 -10.77 17.08 2.83
C LYS A 23 -11.11 16.16 4.00
N ARG A 24 -10.54 14.94 4.03
CA ARG A 24 -10.79 13.93 5.05
C ARG A 24 -9.72 13.87 6.13
N TRP A 25 -8.61 14.60 5.94
CA TRP A 25 -7.42 14.44 6.76
C TRP A 25 -7.68 14.73 8.24
N GLU A 26 -8.47 15.76 8.56
CA GLU A 26 -8.78 16.07 9.96
C GLU A 26 -9.49 14.91 10.66
N VAL A 27 -10.48 14.32 9.98
CA VAL A 27 -11.21 13.15 10.47
C VAL A 27 -10.29 11.94 10.64
N TYR A 28 -9.34 11.74 9.72
CA TYR A 28 -8.35 10.67 9.85
C TYR A 28 -7.37 10.94 10.98
N ARG A 29 -6.91 12.18 11.15
CA ARG A 29 -6.02 12.58 12.22
C ARG A 29 -6.64 12.35 13.60
N GLU A 30 -7.89 12.77 13.79
CA GLU A 30 -8.66 12.50 15.01
C GLU A 30 -8.84 10.99 15.22
N GLY A 31 -9.21 10.25 14.17
CA GLY A 31 -9.36 8.80 14.22
C GLY A 31 -8.06 8.09 14.57
N ILE A 32 -6.92 8.51 14.03
CA ILE A 32 -5.60 7.96 14.33
C ILE A 32 -5.21 8.27 15.78
N ALA A 33 -5.38 9.52 16.22
CA ALA A 33 -5.08 9.94 17.58
C ALA A 33 -5.96 9.23 18.63
N ALA A 34 -7.20 8.87 18.28
CA ALA A 34 -8.07 8.08 19.17
C ALA A 34 -7.69 6.60 19.26
N ASN A 35 -6.91 6.09 18.30
CA ASN A 35 -6.55 4.68 18.17
C ASN A 35 -5.09 4.39 18.56
N ILE A 36 -4.28 5.43 18.68
CA ILE A 36 -2.91 5.39 19.21
C ILE A 36 -2.94 5.95 20.64
N GLY A 37 -2.33 5.24 21.59
CA GLY A 37 -2.37 5.63 23.01
C GLY A 37 -1.83 7.04 23.24
N GLY A 38 -2.58 7.86 23.98
CA GLY A 38 -2.21 9.25 24.29
C GLY A 38 -1.10 9.42 25.32
N ASN A 39 -0.19 8.45 25.44
CA ASN A 39 0.93 8.50 26.38
C ASN A 39 2.11 9.27 25.76
N ASP A 40 2.93 9.87 26.63
CA ASP A 40 4.05 10.75 26.26
C ASP A 40 5.15 10.05 25.42
N GLU A 41 5.12 8.72 25.29
CA GLU A 41 6.05 7.93 24.49
C GLU A 41 5.29 6.96 23.58
N LEU A 42 5.20 7.31 22.29
CA LEU A 42 4.65 6.47 21.25
C LEU A 42 5.56 5.27 20.96
N SER A 43 4.99 4.07 20.92
CA SER A 43 5.71 2.83 20.61
C SER A 43 5.46 2.33 19.18
N GLY A 44 6.38 1.49 18.69
CA GLY A 44 6.25 0.79 17.43
C GLY A 44 5.06 -0.17 17.40
N ASP A 45 4.67 -0.75 18.53
CA ASP A 45 3.51 -1.63 18.63
C ASP A 45 2.20 -0.87 18.43
N GLU A 46 2.09 0.36 18.95
CA GLU A 46 0.91 1.22 18.74
C GLU A 46 0.77 1.62 17.28
N ILE A 47 1.86 2.04 16.63
CA ILE A 47 1.86 2.34 15.20
C ILE A 47 1.53 1.09 14.38
N PHE A 48 2.11 -0.07 14.70
CA PHE A 48 1.84 -1.33 14.01
C PHE A 48 0.39 -1.79 14.18
N SER A 49 -0.16 -1.66 15.39
CA SER A 49 -1.53 -2.08 15.73
C SER A 49 -2.59 -1.20 15.07
N LEU A 50 -2.25 0.05 14.70
CA LEU A 50 -3.13 0.94 13.96
C LEU A 50 -3.65 0.31 12.65
N GLY A 51 -2.87 -0.55 11.99
CA GLY A 51 -3.31 -1.28 10.79
C GLY A 51 -4.60 -2.09 11.02
N SER A 52 -4.74 -2.68 12.22
CA SER A 52 -5.92 -3.45 12.63
C SER A 52 -7.14 -2.56 12.96
N GLN A 53 -6.97 -1.24 13.00
CA GLN A 53 -7.97 -0.25 13.35
C GLN A 53 -8.25 0.74 12.21
N MET A 54 -7.61 0.56 11.05
CA MET A 54 -7.80 1.40 9.86
C MET A 54 -9.26 1.54 9.42
N HIS A 55 -10.12 0.56 9.71
CA HIS A 55 -11.56 0.67 9.46
C HIS A 55 -12.24 1.78 10.29
N GLN A 56 -11.79 2.02 11.52
CA GLN A 56 -12.31 3.07 12.39
C GLN A 56 -11.83 4.44 11.95
N VAL A 57 -10.53 4.54 11.61
CA VAL A 57 -9.93 5.75 11.03
C VAL A 57 -10.67 6.12 9.75
N PHE A 58 -10.83 5.17 8.83
CA PHE A 58 -11.52 5.39 7.56
C PHE A 58 -12.99 5.76 7.73
N GLY A 59 -13.64 5.17 8.75
CA GLY A 59 -15.04 5.44 9.11
C GLY A 59 -15.27 6.77 9.84
N GLY A 60 -14.21 7.41 10.31
CA GLY A 60 -14.23 8.71 10.98
C GLY A 60 -14.54 8.70 12.47
N GLY A 61 -14.14 7.64 13.19
CA GLY A 61 -14.10 7.65 14.66
C GLY A 61 -15.43 7.92 15.36
N GLY A 62 -16.29 6.91 15.49
CA GLY A 62 -17.46 6.95 16.39
C GLY A 62 -18.65 7.79 15.93
N SER A 63 -19.78 7.10 15.69
CA SER A 63 -21.13 7.62 15.44
C SER A 63 -21.43 8.22 14.05
N GLY A 64 -22.43 7.64 13.37
CA GLY A 64 -23.22 8.33 12.36
C GLY A 64 -22.63 8.41 10.95
N ARG A 65 -22.69 7.30 10.21
CA ARG A 65 -22.36 7.28 8.79
C ARG A 65 -23.46 7.95 7.97
N SER A 66 -23.17 9.07 7.30
CA SER A 66 -24.07 9.61 6.26
C SER A 66 -23.76 8.96 4.90
N GLN A 67 -24.81 8.59 4.18
CA GLN A 67 -24.79 7.87 2.89
C GLN A 67 -24.13 8.66 1.74
N SER A 68 -23.81 9.94 1.96
CA SER A 68 -23.18 10.85 0.97
C SER A 68 -21.66 10.63 0.77
N MET A 69 -21.06 9.64 1.44
CA MET A 69 -19.62 9.37 1.40
C MET A 69 -19.12 8.52 0.20
N LEU A 70 -20.00 8.10 -0.72
CA LEU A 70 -19.68 7.15 -1.79
C LEU A 70 -18.71 7.70 -2.86
N ALA A 71 -18.76 8.99 -3.19
CA ALA A 71 -17.84 9.60 -4.14
C ALA A 71 -16.46 9.87 -3.50
N GLY A 72 -15.40 9.30 -4.10
CA GLY A 72 -14.02 9.48 -3.62
C GLY A 72 -13.60 8.61 -2.43
N ALA A 73 -14.47 7.70 -1.95
CA ALA A 73 -14.11 6.77 -0.87
C ALA A 73 -12.92 5.85 -1.23
N GLY A 74 -12.84 5.40 -2.48
CA GLY A 74 -11.71 4.60 -2.99
C GLY A 74 -10.40 5.38 -2.91
N ALA A 75 -10.33 6.53 -3.57
CA ALA A 75 -9.14 7.39 -3.57
C ALA A 75 -8.67 7.78 -2.15
N ALA A 76 -9.60 8.00 -1.23
CA ALA A 76 -9.29 8.27 0.18
C ALA A 76 -8.72 7.04 0.90
N TRP A 77 -9.30 5.85 0.68
CA TRP A 77 -8.80 4.60 1.24
C TRP A 77 -7.40 4.28 0.74
N GLU A 78 -7.19 4.40 -0.57
CA GLU A 78 -5.87 4.24 -1.19
C GLU A 78 -4.84 5.20 -0.59
N GLY A 79 -5.21 6.46 -0.38
CA GLY A 79 -4.33 7.46 0.21
C GLY A 79 -3.98 7.15 1.67
N LEU A 80 -4.95 6.69 2.46
CA LEU A 80 -4.76 6.29 3.85
C LEU A 80 -3.83 5.06 3.96
N ILE A 81 -4.02 4.06 3.10
CA ILE A 81 -3.14 2.88 3.03
C ILE A 81 -1.72 3.28 2.60
N ALA A 82 -1.58 4.14 1.60
CA ALA A 82 -0.25 4.63 1.19
C ALA A 82 0.45 5.40 2.30
N TRP A 83 -0.27 6.26 3.04
CA TRP A 83 0.28 6.97 4.20
C TRP A 83 0.76 5.98 5.29
N TYR A 84 -0.11 5.04 5.67
CA TYR A 84 0.18 4.08 6.73
C TYR A 84 1.39 3.20 6.40
N LEU A 85 1.43 2.65 5.18
CA LEU A 85 2.54 1.77 4.80
C LEU A 85 3.87 2.56 4.68
N ASN A 86 3.86 3.80 4.18
CA ASN A 86 5.08 4.62 4.18
C ASN A 86 5.57 4.96 5.59
N LEU A 87 4.67 5.09 6.57
CA LEU A 87 5.06 5.25 7.97
C LEU A 87 5.79 4.01 8.49
N LEU A 88 5.27 2.79 8.21
CA LEU A 88 5.95 1.54 8.60
C LEU A 88 7.31 1.39 7.90
N PHE A 89 7.40 1.76 6.62
CA PHE A 89 8.62 1.69 5.82
C PHE A 89 9.53 2.92 5.94
N TRP A 90 9.29 3.83 6.89
CA TRP A 90 10.17 4.97 7.05
C TRP A 90 11.60 4.52 7.38
N ASP A 91 12.61 5.20 6.85
CA ASP A 91 14.03 4.83 7.02
C ASP A 91 14.38 3.43 6.48
N THR A 92 13.68 2.99 5.43
CA THR A 92 13.98 1.78 4.64
C THR A 92 14.09 2.12 3.15
N PRO A 93 14.67 1.24 2.30
CA PRO A 93 14.67 1.45 0.84
C PRO A 93 13.31 1.21 0.16
N VAL A 94 12.24 0.89 0.90
CA VAL A 94 10.94 0.53 0.30
C VAL A 94 10.02 1.73 0.20
N MET A 95 9.46 1.97 -0.98
CA MET A 95 8.49 3.03 -1.24
C MET A 95 7.11 2.46 -1.51
N VAL A 96 6.06 3.17 -1.06
CA VAL A 96 4.67 2.84 -1.38
C VAL A 96 4.04 4.03 -2.07
N ILE A 97 3.73 3.90 -3.36
CA ILE A 97 3.35 5.02 -4.21
C ILE A 97 2.00 4.72 -4.86
N LYS A 98 1.04 5.65 -4.74
CA LYS A 98 -0.17 5.66 -5.58
C LYS A 98 0.25 5.68 -7.03
N LYS A 99 -0.37 4.87 -7.89
CA LYS A 99 0.04 4.77 -9.29
C LYS A 99 -0.28 6.05 -10.06
N THR A 100 0.67 6.99 -10.05
CA THR A 100 0.68 8.22 -10.84
C THR A 100 1.96 8.25 -11.68
N HIS A 101 1.92 8.93 -12.82
CA HIS A 101 3.10 9.08 -13.68
C HIS A 101 4.21 9.91 -13.03
N GLU A 102 3.85 10.77 -12.07
CA GLU A 102 4.75 11.72 -11.43
C GLU A 102 5.82 11.03 -10.56
N PHE A 103 5.46 9.96 -9.85
CA PHE A 103 6.35 9.33 -8.88
C PHE A 103 6.71 7.88 -9.19
N VAL A 104 6.04 7.23 -10.14
CA VAL A 104 6.32 5.83 -10.48
C VAL A 104 7.31 5.74 -11.65
N PRO A 105 8.50 5.15 -11.44
CA PRO A 105 9.49 4.88 -12.48
C PRO A 105 8.90 4.26 -13.74
N GLU A 106 9.35 4.70 -14.92
CA GLU A 106 8.85 4.20 -16.20
C GLU A 106 9.09 2.68 -16.33
N THR A 107 10.21 2.17 -15.86
CA THR A 107 10.58 0.76 -15.83
C THR A 107 9.53 -0.07 -15.07
N ILE A 108 9.03 0.44 -13.93
CA ILE A 108 7.95 -0.21 -13.18
C ILE A 108 6.64 -0.14 -13.97
N ARG A 109 6.30 1.02 -14.56
CA ARG A 109 5.08 1.15 -15.39
C ARG A 109 5.09 0.22 -16.59
N ASN A 110 6.23 0.12 -17.27
CA ASN A 110 6.45 -0.76 -18.40
C ASN A 110 6.29 -2.23 -17.99
N ALA A 111 6.89 -2.63 -16.86
CA ALA A 111 6.76 -3.98 -16.33
C ALA A 111 5.31 -4.35 -15.95
N LEU A 112 4.51 -3.38 -15.50
CA LEU A 112 3.10 -3.58 -15.13
C LEU A 112 2.11 -3.41 -16.29
N THR A 113 2.59 -3.04 -17.48
CA THR A 113 1.73 -2.88 -18.65
C THR A 113 1.26 -4.23 -19.13
N VAL A 114 -0.05 -4.39 -19.30
CA VAL A 114 -0.64 -5.58 -19.91
C VAL A 114 -1.23 -5.19 -21.24
N THR A 115 -0.92 -5.93 -22.30
CA THR A 115 -1.50 -5.72 -23.63
C THR A 115 -2.51 -6.81 -23.89
N ILE A 116 -3.77 -6.41 -24.15
CA ILE A 116 -4.85 -7.32 -24.55
C ILE A 116 -5.15 -7.06 -26.02
N GLY A 117 -4.84 -8.03 -26.88
CA GLY A 117 -4.85 -7.87 -28.33
C GLY A 117 -3.81 -6.83 -28.76
N GLN A 118 -4.28 -5.63 -29.12
CA GLN A 118 -3.44 -4.48 -29.52
C GLN A 118 -3.57 -3.30 -28.55
N VAL A 119 -4.29 -3.48 -27.45
CA VAL A 119 -4.60 -2.39 -26.51
C VAL A 119 -3.74 -2.54 -25.25
N PRO A 120 -2.76 -1.66 -25.03
CA PRO A 120 -2.03 -1.62 -23.77
C PRO A 120 -2.93 -1.01 -22.68
N THR A 121 -2.90 -1.61 -21.49
CA THR A 121 -3.60 -1.11 -20.30
C THR A 121 -2.69 -1.14 -19.07
N GLN A 122 -2.86 -0.11 -18.23
CA GLN A 122 -2.19 0.05 -16.94
C GLN A 122 -3.21 0.40 -15.85
N THR A 123 -4.50 0.19 -16.08
CA THR A 123 -5.56 0.90 -15.35
C THR A 123 -5.90 0.34 -13.97
N GLU A 124 -5.52 -0.90 -13.63
CA GLU A 124 -6.17 -1.52 -12.46
C GLU A 124 -5.50 -1.26 -11.12
N SER A 125 -4.16 -1.25 -11.04
CA SER A 125 -3.46 -1.18 -9.75
C SER A 125 -3.53 0.19 -9.10
N ASP A 126 -3.94 0.25 -7.82
CA ASP A 126 -4.06 1.51 -7.09
C ASP A 126 -2.73 1.99 -6.50
N LEU A 127 -1.96 1.07 -5.88
CA LEU A 127 -0.63 1.35 -5.34
C LEU A 127 0.42 0.40 -5.91
N VAL A 128 1.66 0.87 -5.94
CA VAL A 128 2.86 0.06 -6.16
C VAL A 128 3.79 0.19 -4.96
N MET A 129 4.32 -0.94 -4.51
CA MET A 129 5.28 -1.03 -3.43
C MET A 129 6.55 -1.67 -3.95
N PHE A 130 7.71 -1.05 -3.72
CA PHE A 130 8.96 -1.60 -4.23
C PHE A 130 10.16 -1.15 -3.39
N ASN A 131 11.18 -1.99 -3.30
CA ASN A 131 12.48 -1.56 -2.78
C ASN A 131 13.25 -0.79 -3.84
N VAL A 132 14.17 0.07 -3.43
CA VAL A 132 15.20 0.62 -4.32
C VAL A 132 16.51 -0.12 -4.06
N PRO A 133 16.95 -1.01 -4.97
CA PRO A 133 18.16 -1.80 -4.76
C PRO A 133 19.40 -0.92 -4.67
N GLN A 134 20.31 -1.19 -3.75
CA GLN A 134 21.59 -0.46 -3.62
C GLN A 134 21.40 1.07 -3.56
N TYR A 135 20.38 1.51 -2.83
CA TYR A 135 19.99 2.92 -2.71
C TYR A 135 21.11 3.80 -2.13
N GLU A 136 22.05 3.21 -1.40
CA GLU A 136 23.24 3.88 -0.85
C GLU A 136 24.20 4.39 -1.95
N ARG A 137 24.02 3.94 -3.20
CA ARG A 137 24.77 4.41 -4.37
C ARG A 137 24.12 5.59 -5.07
N LEU A 138 22.93 6.00 -4.65
CA LEU A 138 22.26 7.17 -5.21
C LEU A 138 23.02 8.45 -4.81
N PRO A 139 23.06 9.46 -5.68
CA PRO A 139 23.77 10.69 -5.38
C PRO A 139 23.13 11.42 -4.21
N GLU A 140 23.90 11.65 -3.15
CA GLU A 140 23.48 12.50 -2.03
C GLU A 140 23.69 14.01 -2.33
N PHE A 141 24.59 14.31 -3.26
CA PHE A 141 24.81 15.66 -3.76
C PHE A 141 23.66 16.04 -4.70
N ASN A 142 22.96 17.14 -4.37
CA ASN A 142 21.90 17.74 -5.18
C ASN A 142 20.54 17.01 -5.15
N LEU A 143 20.08 16.66 -3.94
CA LEU A 143 18.74 16.11 -3.68
C LEU A 143 17.61 16.89 -4.36
N SER A 144 17.73 18.22 -4.48
CA SER A 144 16.75 19.06 -5.16
C SER A 144 16.53 18.74 -6.64
N ARG A 145 17.46 18.01 -7.27
CA ARG A 145 17.33 17.52 -8.65
C ARG A 145 17.02 16.03 -8.71
N PHE A 146 16.96 15.31 -7.58
CA PHE A 146 16.61 13.89 -7.59
C PHE A 146 15.13 13.73 -7.91
N ASP A 147 14.83 13.14 -9.06
CA ASP A 147 13.49 13.02 -9.62
C ASP A 147 13.19 11.58 -10.07
N VAL A 148 11.99 11.37 -10.62
CA VAL A 148 11.54 10.06 -11.09
C VAL A 148 12.40 9.50 -12.22
N GLU A 149 13.05 10.35 -13.04
CA GLU A 149 13.91 9.91 -14.14
C GLU A 149 15.23 9.35 -13.61
N GLN A 150 15.84 10.00 -12.62
CA GLN A 150 17.05 9.49 -11.96
C GLN A 150 16.78 8.20 -11.19
N LEU A 151 15.64 8.15 -10.49
CA LEU A 151 15.20 6.92 -9.83
C LEU A 151 14.96 5.79 -10.85
N ASP A 152 14.32 6.09 -11.99
CA ASP A 152 14.08 5.12 -13.04
C ASP A 152 15.38 4.57 -13.63
N HIS A 153 16.35 5.44 -13.92
CA HIS A 153 17.66 5.03 -14.43
C HIS A 153 18.34 4.06 -13.47
N HIS A 154 18.36 4.39 -12.17
CA HIS A 154 18.95 3.54 -11.15
C HIS A 154 18.26 2.18 -11.02
N ILE A 155 16.93 2.15 -11.04
CA ILE A 155 16.14 0.90 -10.96
C ILE A 155 16.36 0.04 -12.20
N LYS A 156 16.41 0.65 -13.39
CA LYS A 156 16.59 -0.06 -14.66
C LYS A 156 17.88 -0.88 -14.68
N ASP A 157 18.97 -0.33 -14.15
CA ASP A 157 20.27 -1.00 -14.07
C ASP A 157 20.32 -2.12 -13.02
N LYS A 158 19.33 -2.18 -12.11
CA LYS A 158 19.27 -3.12 -10.98
C LYS A 158 17.97 -3.90 -10.93
N LEU A 159 17.32 -4.07 -12.08
CA LEU A 159 15.99 -4.67 -12.17
C LEU A 159 15.92 -6.07 -11.53
N ILE A 160 16.98 -6.87 -11.63
CA ILE A 160 17.04 -8.23 -11.07
C ILE A 160 17.03 -8.27 -9.53
N GLU A 161 17.36 -7.16 -8.87
CA GLU A 161 17.32 -7.02 -7.40
C GLU A 161 16.02 -6.33 -6.93
N LEU A 162 15.17 -5.91 -7.86
CA LEU A 162 13.91 -5.25 -7.57
C LEU A 162 12.89 -6.25 -7.05
N LYS A 163 12.24 -5.92 -5.94
CA LYS A 163 11.04 -6.52 -5.41
C LYS A 163 9.88 -5.57 -5.67
N LEU A 164 8.82 -6.06 -6.29
CA LEU A 164 7.65 -5.25 -6.64
C LEU A 164 6.38 -5.92 -6.13
N MET A 165 5.54 -5.17 -5.44
CA MET A 165 4.20 -5.57 -5.07
C MET A 165 3.19 -4.57 -5.61
N VAL A 166 2.22 -5.06 -6.37
CA VAL A 166 1.02 -4.31 -6.71
C VAL A 166 0.03 -4.46 -5.56
N VAL A 167 -0.61 -3.36 -5.15
CA VAL A 167 -1.67 -3.41 -4.14
C VAL A 167 -2.95 -2.83 -4.71
N GLN A 168 -3.98 -3.66 -4.76
CA GLN A 168 -5.34 -3.25 -5.09
C GLN A 168 -6.10 -2.88 -3.81
N CYS A 169 -6.65 -1.69 -3.76
CA CYS A 169 -7.42 -1.15 -2.67
C CYS A 169 -8.89 -1.07 -3.06
N LYS A 170 -9.79 -1.75 -2.35
CA LYS A 170 -11.25 -1.60 -2.55
C LYS A 170 -11.96 -1.35 -1.23
N THR A 171 -13.01 -0.54 -1.24
CA THR A 171 -13.84 -0.24 -0.05
C THR A 171 -14.88 -1.32 0.27
N ASN A 172 -14.88 -2.44 -0.46
CA ASN A 172 -15.72 -3.61 -0.22
C ASN A 172 -15.12 -4.88 -0.83
N TRP A 173 -15.67 -6.04 -0.44
CA TRP A 173 -15.23 -7.37 -0.86
C TRP A 173 -16.07 -8.05 -1.94
N ASN A 174 -17.23 -7.49 -2.33
CA ASN A 174 -18.25 -8.23 -3.09
C ASN A 174 -17.82 -8.52 -4.56
N ASP A 175 -18.61 -8.16 -5.56
CA ASP A 175 -18.39 -8.60 -6.95
C ASP A 175 -17.02 -8.19 -7.53
N ASN A 176 -16.33 -7.26 -6.87
CA ASN A 176 -15.00 -6.80 -7.20
C ASN A 176 -13.89 -7.82 -6.91
N ALA A 177 -14.09 -8.87 -6.10
CA ALA A 177 -13.03 -9.84 -5.76
C ALA A 177 -12.49 -10.64 -6.96
N GLN A 178 -13.25 -10.72 -8.05
CA GLN A 178 -12.82 -11.38 -9.29
C GLN A 178 -11.70 -10.63 -9.99
N ILE A 179 -11.71 -9.29 -9.90
CA ILE A 179 -10.76 -8.44 -10.63
C ILE A 179 -9.33 -8.63 -10.07
N PRO A 180 -9.07 -8.49 -8.76
CA PRO A 180 -7.76 -8.79 -8.17
C PRO A 180 -7.26 -10.20 -8.50
N MET A 181 -8.13 -11.20 -8.42
CA MET A 181 -7.79 -12.59 -8.73
C MET A 181 -7.36 -12.76 -10.20
N LEU A 182 -8.09 -12.13 -11.14
CA LEU A 182 -7.76 -12.15 -12.55
C LEU A 182 -6.40 -11.48 -12.82
N TRP A 183 -6.15 -10.32 -12.22
CA TRP A 183 -4.90 -9.60 -12.43
C TRP A 183 -3.69 -10.31 -11.83
N ASP A 184 -3.84 -10.90 -10.63
CA ASP A 184 -2.81 -11.76 -10.06
C ASP A 184 -2.52 -12.95 -10.98
N LEU A 185 -3.55 -13.58 -11.55
CA LEU A 185 -3.37 -14.63 -12.55
C LEU A 185 -2.61 -14.12 -13.78
N ILE A 186 -3.04 -13.01 -14.39
CA ILE A 186 -2.39 -12.44 -15.59
C ILE A 186 -0.90 -12.16 -15.34
N TYR A 187 -0.56 -11.49 -14.23
CA TYR A 187 0.83 -11.17 -13.91
C TYR A 187 1.69 -12.40 -13.61
N ASN A 188 1.11 -13.48 -13.07
CA ASN A 188 1.85 -14.71 -12.74
C ASN A 188 1.88 -15.73 -13.86
N VAL A 189 0.92 -15.73 -14.78
CA VAL A 189 0.93 -16.66 -15.91
C VAL A 189 2.17 -16.44 -16.79
N GLY A 190 2.58 -15.18 -16.99
CA GLY A 190 3.85 -14.86 -17.64
C GLY A 190 5.10 -15.37 -16.91
N ARG A 191 5.02 -15.69 -15.61
CA ARG A 191 6.13 -16.27 -14.82
C ARG A 191 6.22 -17.80 -14.93
N GLY A 192 5.12 -18.48 -15.24
CA GLY A 192 5.05 -19.94 -15.31
C GLY A 192 5.44 -20.55 -16.66
N GLY A 193 5.85 -19.74 -17.64
CA GLY A 193 6.10 -20.20 -19.01
C GLY A 193 4.83 -20.59 -19.77
N PHE A 194 3.66 -20.12 -19.30
CA PHE A 194 2.38 -20.35 -19.94
C PHE A 194 1.96 -19.08 -20.66
N ASP A 195 1.74 -19.16 -21.97
CA ASP A 195 1.31 -18.02 -22.77
C ASP A 195 -0.22 -17.97 -22.83
N LEU A 196 -0.78 -16.80 -22.51
CA LEU A 196 -2.20 -16.53 -22.73
C LEU A 196 -2.38 -15.98 -24.15
N PRO A 197 -3.24 -16.58 -24.99
CA PRO A 197 -3.52 -16.04 -26.31
C PRO A 197 -3.95 -14.58 -26.22
N HIS A 198 -3.30 -13.72 -27.00
CA HIS A 198 -3.58 -12.29 -27.10
C HIS A 198 -3.38 -11.49 -25.80
N ILE A 199 -2.70 -12.04 -24.79
CA ILE A 199 -2.34 -11.30 -23.58
C ILE A 199 -0.83 -11.33 -23.43
N SER A 200 -0.21 -10.16 -23.35
CA SER A 200 1.20 -10.03 -22.96
C SER A 200 1.34 -9.13 -21.74
N VAL A 201 2.37 -9.41 -20.94
CA VAL A 201 2.67 -8.68 -19.71
C VAL A 201 4.09 -8.13 -19.84
N GLY A 202 4.24 -6.84 -19.57
CA GLY A 202 5.47 -6.12 -19.80
C GLY A 202 5.55 -5.52 -21.20
N VAL A 203 6.27 -4.41 -21.32
CA VAL A 203 6.64 -3.77 -22.60
C VAL A 203 8.09 -3.32 -22.55
N LYS A 204 8.68 -3.01 -23.71
CA LYS A 204 10.09 -2.59 -23.82
C LYS A 204 11.09 -3.56 -23.18
N GLY A 205 10.78 -4.86 -23.24
CA GLY A 205 11.67 -5.92 -22.74
C GLY A 205 11.70 -6.08 -21.21
N VAL A 206 10.82 -5.39 -20.47
CA VAL A 206 10.73 -5.51 -19.01
C VAL A 206 9.35 -6.00 -18.58
N GLY A 207 9.31 -6.94 -17.64
CA GLY A 207 8.09 -7.52 -17.09
C GLY A 207 8.28 -7.96 -15.63
N PRO A 208 7.23 -8.49 -14.96
CA PRO A 208 7.34 -8.98 -13.59
C PRO A 208 8.33 -10.14 -13.43
N THR A 209 8.63 -10.86 -14.51
CA THR A 209 9.65 -11.91 -14.60
C THR A 209 11.08 -11.37 -14.55
N SER A 210 11.30 -10.10 -14.90
CA SER A 210 12.62 -9.46 -14.93
C SER A 210 13.14 -9.09 -13.53
N MET A 211 12.28 -9.20 -12.51
CA MET A 211 12.50 -8.72 -11.15
C MET A 211 12.74 -9.88 -10.17
N GLN A 212 13.47 -9.63 -9.08
CA GLN A 212 13.75 -10.62 -8.03
C GLN A 212 12.48 -11.31 -7.56
N SER A 213 11.44 -10.52 -7.28
CA SER A 213 10.17 -11.02 -6.78
C SER A 213 9.04 -10.07 -7.14
N PHE A 214 7.90 -10.66 -7.45
CA PHE A 214 6.67 -9.95 -7.75
C PHE A 214 5.55 -10.49 -6.88
N GLY A 215 4.65 -9.62 -6.42
CA GLY A 215 3.42 -10.02 -5.74
C GLY A 215 2.25 -9.11 -6.12
N TYR A 216 1.04 -9.65 -6.03
CA TYR A 216 -0.19 -8.88 -6.16
C TYR A 216 -1.00 -9.05 -4.87
N ALA A 217 -1.21 -7.96 -4.15
CA ALA A 217 -1.94 -7.94 -2.89
C ALA A 217 -3.29 -7.23 -3.06
N PHE A 218 -4.22 -7.59 -2.19
CA PHE A 218 -5.51 -6.93 -2.08
C PHE A 218 -5.71 -6.40 -0.67
N VAL A 219 -6.15 -5.15 -0.54
CA VAL A 219 -6.39 -4.47 0.73
C VAL A 219 -7.79 -3.87 0.72
N THR A 220 -8.57 -4.12 1.77
CA THR A 220 -9.93 -3.59 1.86
C THR A 220 -10.31 -3.01 3.21
N VAL A 221 -11.39 -2.25 3.19
CA VAL A 221 -12.11 -1.85 4.40
C VAL A 221 -13.58 -2.23 4.24
N PRO A 222 -13.99 -3.46 4.59
CA PRO A 222 -15.39 -3.84 4.52
C PRO A 222 -16.14 -3.04 5.58
N THR A 223 -16.88 -2.04 5.11
CA THR A 223 -17.61 -1.15 6.01
C THR A 223 -18.87 -1.78 6.62
N THR A 224 -19.17 -3.01 6.23
CA THR A 224 -20.25 -3.84 6.76
C THR A 224 -19.65 -5.21 7.06
N ARG A 225 -19.33 -5.47 8.33
CA ARG A 225 -18.74 -6.76 8.76
C ARG A 225 -19.81 -7.82 9.04
N PHE A 226 -21.02 -7.38 9.36
CA PHE A 226 -22.13 -8.24 9.70
C PHE A 226 -23.33 -7.96 8.79
N LYS A 227 -24.00 -9.02 8.36
CA LYS A 227 -25.32 -8.96 7.72
C LYS A 227 -26.35 -9.57 8.66
N LYS A 228 -27.63 -9.26 8.47
CA LYS A 228 -28.71 -9.95 9.19
C LYS A 228 -29.03 -11.28 8.51
N ASN A 229 -29.20 -12.35 9.28
CA ASN A 229 -29.76 -13.61 8.79
C ASN A 229 -31.28 -13.49 8.59
N THR A 230 -31.94 -14.56 8.15
CA THR A 230 -33.41 -14.62 7.98
C THR A 230 -34.20 -14.37 9.26
N GLN A 231 -33.59 -14.56 10.43
CA GLN A 231 -34.16 -14.35 11.76
C GLN A 231 -33.85 -12.94 12.31
N GLY A 232 -33.05 -12.14 11.60
CA GLY A 232 -32.64 -10.81 12.02
C GLY A 232 -31.33 -10.74 12.81
N ASP A 233 -30.70 -11.88 13.13
CA ASP A 233 -29.47 -11.93 13.91
C ASP A 233 -28.25 -11.50 13.08
N PRO A 234 -27.28 -10.78 13.67
CA PRO A 234 -26.04 -10.42 12.99
C PRO A 234 -25.19 -11.67 12.77
N VAL A 235 -24.83 -11.93 11.52
CA VAL A 235 -23.87 -12.97 11.12
C VAL A 235 -22.72 -12.35 10.34
N PRO A 236 -21.49 -12.87 10.45
CA PRO A 236 -20.37 -12.39 9.65
C PRO A 236 -20.75 -12.35 8.17
N GLN A 237 -20.55 -11.20 7.52
CA GLN A 237 -20.83 -11.04 6.11
C GLN A 237 -19.91 -11.93 5.27
N HIS A 238 -18.68 -12.09 5.73
CA HIS A 238 -17.66 -12.89 5.07
C HIS A 238 -17.08 -13.91 6.03
N THR A 239 -16.87 -15.12 5.52
CA THR A 239 -16.37 -16.29 6.23
C THR A 239 -15.33 -16.99 5.35
N PRO A 240 -14.55 -17.93 5.87
CA PRO A 240 -13.59 -18.68 5.05
C PRO A 240 -14.20 -19.40 3.84
N ARG A 241 -15.52 -19.65 3.84
CA ARG A 241 -16.23 -20.31 2.74
C ARG A 241 -16.88 -19.33 1.76
N SER A 242 -16.82 -18.03 2.03
CA SER A 242 -17.39 -17.01 1.14
C SER A 242 -16.59 -16.96 -0.17
N MET A 243 -17.26 -16.97 -1.32
CA MET A 243 -16.57 -16.96 -2.62
C MET A 243 -15.62 -15.78 -2.81
N ALA A 244 -15.97 -14.60 -2.28
CA ALA A 244 -15.08 -13.45 -2.27
C ALA A 244 -13.76 -13.73 -1.53
N VAL A 245 -13.81 -14.41 -0.39
CA VAL A 245 -12.63 -14.83 0.38
C VAL A 245 -11.82 -15.85 -0.39
N LEU A 246 -12.47 -16.91 -0.90
CA LEU A 246 -11.80 -17.97 -1.65
C LEU A 246 -11.07 -17.45 -2.90
N ARG A 247 -11.60 -16.41 -3.56
CA ARG A 247 -10.95 -15.75 -4.71
C ARG A 247 -9.70 -14.98 -4.33
N LEU A 248 -9.63 -14.43 -3.12
CA LEU A 248 -8.56 -13.54 -2.67
C LEU A 248 -7.51 -14.25 -1.79
N GLN A 249 -7.86 -15.37 -1.15
CA GLN A 249 -6.99 -16.04 -0.16
C GLN A 249 -5.66 -16.55 -0.76
N HIS A 250 -5.60 -16.73 -2.08
CA HIS A 250 -4.44 -17.27 -2.79
C HIS A 250 -3.70 -16.24 -3.63
N LEU A 251 -4.03 -14.95 -3.48
CA LEU A 251 -3.27 -13.90 -4.15
C LEU A 251 -1.80 -13.98 -3.77
N THR A 252 -0.89 -13.83 -4.73
CA THR A 252 0.55 -13.99 -4.49
C THR A 252 1.10 -13.02 -3.44
N GLY A 253 0.57 -11.80 -3.38
CA GLY A 253 0.88 -10.80 -2.36
C GLY A 253 0.00 -10.87 -1.10
N GLY A 254 -1.09 -11.64 -1.12
CA GLY A 254 -2.00 -11.86 0.01
C GLY A 254 -3.27 -10.98 0.02
N ASN A 255 -4.17 -11.29 0.95
CA ASN A 255 -5.45 -10.60 1.16
C ASN A 255 -5.48 -9.97 2.56
N TYR A 256 -5.66 -8.66 2.61
CA TYR A 256 -5.58 -7.87 3.84
C TYR A 256 -6.76 -6.93 3.99
N TRP A 257 -6.94 -6.45 5.21
CA TRP A 257 -7.98 -5.47 5.53
C TRP A 257 -7.62 -4.55 6.69
N GLY A 258 -8.43 -3.51 6.89
CA GLY A 258 -8.29 -2.57 8.01
C GLY A 258 -8.82 -3.07 9.37
N TYR A 259 -8.93 -4.38 9.56
CA TYR A 259 -9.41 -5.05 10.79
C TYR A 259 -8.32 -5.97 11.34
N PRO A 260 -8.43 -6.45 12.60
CA PRO A 260 -7.55 -7.49 13.09
C PRO A 260 -7.62 -8.75 12.21
N THR A 261 -6.53 -9.50 12.15
CA THR A 261 -6.44 -10.75 11.40
C THR A 261 -7.53 -11.72 11.81
N GLU A 262 -8.26 -12.24 10.82
CA GLU A 262 -9.25 -13.28 11.01
C GLU A 262 -8.82 -14.51 10.21
N PRO A 263 -8.44 -15.62 10.88
CA PRO A 263 -7.92 -16.81 10.22
C PRO A 263 -8.84 -17.35 9.12
N GLY A 264 -8.26 -17.60 7.95
CA GLY A 264 -9.00 -18.07 6.77
C GLY A 264 -9.87 -17.01 6.10
N VAL A 265 -9.83 -15.75 6.54
CA VAL A 265 -10.62 -14.65 6.01
C VAL A 265 -9.70 -13.58 5.40
N ALA A 266 -8.94 -12.86 6.24
CA ALA A 266 -7.91 -11.91 5.81
C ALA A 266 -6.98 -11.53 6.96
N ALA A 267 -5.77 -11.11 6.61
CA ALA A 267 -4.81 -10.56 7.55
C ALA A 267 -5.02 -9.05 7.76
N SER A 268 -4.57 -8.53 8.90
CA SER A 268 -4.47 -7.10 9.11
C SER A 268 -3.49 -6.50 8.11
N VAL A 269 -3.77 -5.29 7.62
CA VAL A 269 -2.88 -4.57 6.71
C VAL A 269 -1.50 -4.29 7.34
N SER A 270 -1.37 -4.36 8.67
CA SER A 270 -0.07 -4.30 9.35
C SER A 270 0.86 -5.47 9.01
N GLU A 271 0.34 -6.61 8.58
CA GLU A 271 1.15 -7.80 8.23
C GLU A 271 1.67 -7.76 6.78
N LEU A 272 1.10 -6.91 5.93
CA LEU A 272 1.45 -6.80 4.50
C LEU A 272 2.94 -6.50 4.25
N PRO A 273 3.61 -5.59 4.99
CA PRO A 273 5.03 -5.33 4.82
C PRO A 273 5.92 -6.58 4.89
N SER A 274 5.61 -7.50 5.82
CA SER A 274 6.41 -8.69 6.08
C SER A 274 6.33 -9.73 4.95
N LYS A 275 5.34 -9.64 4.06
CA LYS A 275 5.10 -10.66 3.03
C LYS A 275 6.21 -10.73 1.98
N LEU A 276 6.66 -9.59 1.48
CA LEU A 276 7.68 -9.50 0.43
C LEU A 276 8.92 -8.71 0.88
N PHE A 277 8.75 -7.84 1.87
CA PHE A 277 9.78 -6.91 2.32
C PHE A 277 10.18 -7.17 3.78
N GLY A 278 9.89 -8.36 4.35
CA GLY A 278 10.22 -8.68 5.73
C GLY A 278 11.72 -8.54 6.06
N ASP A 279 12.58 -8.72 5.05
CA ASP A 279 14.03 -8.61 5.16
C ASP A 279 14.55 -7.18 5.35
N VAL A 280 13.75 -6.14 5.07
CA VAL A 280 14.18 -4.76 5.31
C VAL A 280 14.03 -4.32 6.77
N PHE A 281 13.33 -5.11 7.59
CA PHE A 281 13.05 -4.79 8.99
C PHE A 281 13.97 -5.59 9.92
N SER A 282 15.07 -4.98 10.35
CA SER A 282 15.96 -5.61 11.34
C SER A 282 15.21 -5.84 12.65
N GLY A 283 15.05 -7.11 13.06
CA GLY A 283 14.30 -7.48 14.26
C GLY A 283 12.77 -7.43 14.11
N GLY A 284 12.24 -7.21 12.90
CA GLY A 284 10.80 -7.11 12.65
C GLY A 284 10.26 -5.68 12.67
N VAL A 285 9.02 -5.51 12.18
CA VAL A 285 8.42 -4.19 11.91
C VAL A 285 8.33 -3.32 13.17
N VAL A 286 7.92 -3.89 14.31
CA VAL A 286 7.78 -3.16 15.58
C VAL A 286 9.13 -2.62 16.05
N ASN A 287 10.15 -3.48 16.15
CA ASN A 287 11.50 -3.10 16.57
C ASN A 287 12.13 -2.06 15.62
N HIS A 288 11.85 -2.17 14.32
CA HIS A 288 12.25 -1.16 13.35
C HIS A 288 11.64 0.20 13.67
N ILE A 289 10.33 0.27 13.89
CA ILE A 289 9.63 1.52 14.21
C ILE A 289 10.12 2.10 15.53
N ASP A 290 10.31 1.29 16.57
CA ASP A 290 10.89 1.74 17.85
C ASP A 290 12.26 2.39 17.64
N GLY A 291 13.13 1.75 16.86
CA GLY A 291 14.44 2.30 16.53
C GLY A 291 14.36 3.63 15.76
N VAL A 292 13.41 3.74 14.83
CA VAL A 292 13.17 4.97 14.06
C VAL A 292 12.62 6.09 14.95
N LEU A 293 11.65 5.81 15.83
CA LEU A 293 11.09 6.78 16.76
C LEU A 293 12.12 7.26 17.78
N ALA A 294 12.99 6.38 18.26
CA ALA A 294 14.09 6.75 19.15
C ALA A 294 15.09 7.72 18.49
N ARG A 295 15.34 7.57 17.18
CA ARG A 295 16.19 8.50 16.40
C ARG A 295 15.46 9.79 16.03
N ASN A 296 14.17 9.69 15.73
CA ASN A 296 13.33 10.78 15.24
C ASN A 296 12.01 10.88 16.02
N PRO A 297 11.99 11.39 17.26
CA PRO A 297 10.79 11.39 18.11
C PRO A 297 9.60 12.17 17.54
N ARG A 298 9.87 13.11 16.62
CA ARG A 298 8.85 13.93 15.96
C ARG A 298 8.29 13.30 14.68
N LEU A 299 8.80 12.14 14.25
CA LEU A 299 8.43 11.53 12.97
C LEU A 299 6.93 11.33 12.84
N PHE A 300 6.30 10.76 13.87
CA PHE A 300 4.87 10.49 13.83
C PHE A 300 4.05 11.79 13.74
N THR A 301 4.41 12.81 14.53
CA THR A 301 3.79 14.14 14.44
C THR A 301 3.98 14.73 13.05
N TRP A 302 5.17 14.61 12.47
CA TRP A 302 5.46 15.06 11.10
C TRP A 302 4.57 14.36 10.06
N PHE A 303 4.40 13.04 10.16
CA PHE A 303 3.47 12.28 9.31
C PHE A 303 2.01 12.75 9.49
N LEU A 304 1.59 13.00 10.74
CA LEU A 304 0.23 13.47 11.05
C LEU A 304 -0.05 14.89 10.56
N GLU A 305 0.96 15.76 10.54
CA GLU A 305 0.83 17.15 10.07
C GLU A 305 0.96 17.29 8.54
N GLY A 306 1.05 16.17 7.82
CA GLY A 306 1.13 16.17 6.37
C GLY A 306 2.53 16.44 5.83
N CYS A 307 3.55 16.06 6.60
CA CYS A 307 4.97 16.13 6.23
C CYS A 307 5.49 17.55 5.95
N PRO A 308 5.21 18.57 6.79
CA PRO A 308 5.60 19.95 6.52
C PRO A 308 7.11 20.13 6.49
N GLU A 309 7.58 21.13 5.72
CA GLU A 309 9.02 21.46 5.60
C GLU A 309 9.68 21.86 6.92
N TRP A 310 8.95 22.60 7.75
CA TRP A 310 9.46 23.16 9.01
C TRP A 310 9.52 22.17 10.17
N LEU A 311 8.93 20.97 10.02
CA LEU A 311 8.95 19.90 11.02
C LEU A 311 9.67 18.65 10.50
N SER A 312 10.56 18.78 9.51
CA SER A 312 11.28 17.62 8.96
C SER A 312 11.93 16.81 10.10
N PRO A 313 11.71 15.48 10.15
CA PRO A 313 12.33 14.61 11.13
C PRO A 313 13.84 14.59 10.97
#